data_AF-A0A7Y6GCG1-F1
#
_entry.id   AF-A0A7Y6GCG1-F1
#
_cell.length_a   1.000
_cell.length_b   1.000
_cell.length_c   1.000
_cell.angle_alpha   90.00
_cell.angle_beta   90.00
_cell.angle_gamma   90.00
#
_symmetry.space_group_name_H-M   'P 1'
#
loop_
_entity.id
_entity.type
_entity.pdbx_description
1 polymer ?
#
loop_
_entity_poly.entity_id
_entity_poly.type
_entity_poly.pdbx_seq_one_letter_code
_entity_poly.pdbx_strand_id
1 'polypeptide(L)'
;MALLAEYTCKATPARRVVEVYDADAYLGDDDAMVAARRHVVAGNGYHVYIRSLQPDIDVEVVVRVWDSPPVPPADAEGHVPVRIESGTGILVVNQLEYGPAGEMALPRPGVYEGHAWWEGRRATADYYESSLDQPTDDAFEDRLTQAWANCPVTERYVLDLAYTRQPEPVDDDDL
;
A
#
# COMPACT_ATOMS: atom_id res chain seq x y z
N MET A 1 1.03 23.33 -6.08
CA MET A 1 1.12 22.12 -5.26
C MET A 1 2.49 22.08 -4.61
N ALA A 2 2.52 22.00 -3.29
CA ALA A 2 3.69 21.88 -2.44
C ALA A 2 3.62 20.55 -1.70
N LEU A 3 4.71 19.79 -1.76
CA LEU A 3 4.87 18.57 -0.98
C LEU A 3 5.11 18.95 0.48
N LEU A 4 4.26 18.45 1.37
CA LEU A 4 4.29 18.74 2.81
C LEU A 4 5.02 17.65 3.59
N ALA A 5 4.84 16.39 3.19
CA ALA A 5 5.52 15.24 3.76
C ALA A 5 5.62 14.11 2.72
N GLU A 6 6.66 13.29 2.81
CA GLU A 6 6.83 12.09 2.00
C GLU A 6 7.44 11.00 2.86
N TYR A 7 6.93 9.79 2.68
CA TYR A 7 7.42 8.57 3.30
C TYR A 7 7.52 7.47 2.25
N THR A 8 8.55 6.65 2.35
CA THR A 8 8.78 5.51 1.45
C THR A 8 9.23 4.33 2.30
N CYS A 9 8.57 3.18 2.11
CA CYS A 9 9.00 1.92 2.68
C CYS A 9 8.89 0.78 1.68
N LYS A 10 9.64 -0.29 1.94
CA LYS A 10 9.46 -1.57 1.27
C LYS A 10 8.57 -2.46 2.13
N ALA A 11 7.64 -3.15 1.48
CA ALA A 11 6.72 -4.07 2.13
C ALA A 11 6.62 -5.36 1.31
N THR A 12 6.71 -6.51 1.97
CA THR A 12 6.44 -7.80 1.33
C THR A 12 4.92 -7.97 1.20
N PRO A 13 4.35 -8.14 -0.01
CA PRO A 13 2.92 -8.24 -0.21
C PRO A 13 2.40 -9.64 0.15
N ALA A 14 2.41 -9.99 1.44
CA ALA A 14 1.92 -11.28 1.93
C ALA A 14 0.50 -11.55 1.43
N ARG A 15 0.24 -12.76 0.91
CA ARG A 15 -1.04 -13.09 0.23
C ARG A 15 -1.43 -12.10 -0.87
N ARG A 16 -0.43 -11.45 -1.47
CA ARG A 16 -0.53 -10.40 -2.50
C ARG A 16 -1.16 -9.11 -2.00
N VAL A 17 -1.12 -8.81 -0.70
CA VAL A 17 -1.75 -7.64 -0.11
C VAL A 17 -0.77 -6.87 0.78
N VAL A 18 -0.78 -5.55 0.64
CA VAL A 18 -0.21 -4.59 1.60
C VAL A 18 -1.33 -3.68 2.07
N GLU A 19 -1.30 -3.27 3.32
CA GLU A 19 -2.36 -2.46 3.94
C GLU A 19 -1.77 -1.13 4.44
N VAL A 20 -2.51 -0.04 4.27
CA VAL A 20 -2.21 1.27 4.85
C VAL A 20 -3.40 1.72 5.69
N TYR A 21 -3.18 2.01 6.98
CA TYR A 21 -4.25 2.33 7.91
C TYR A 21 -3.79 3.30 9.01
N ASP A 22 -4.73 3.90 9.74
CA ASP A 22 -4.42 4.69 10.93
C ASP A 22 -3.98 3.80 12.11
N ALA A 23 -2.99 4.20 12.90
CA ALA A 23 -2.44 3.37 13.98
C ALA A 23 -3.46 2.83 15.00
N ASP A 24 -4.62 3.48 15.17
CA ASP A 24 -5.70 3.06 16.07
C ASP A 24 -6.93 2.47 15.33
N ALA A 25 -6.83 2.24 14.01
CA ALA A 25 -7.94 1.63 13.28
C ALA A 25 -8.15 0.18 13.74
N TYR A 26 -9.39 -0.17 14.06
CA TYR A 26 -9.75 -1.51 14.49
C TYR A 26 -9.42 -2.55 13.40
N LEU A 27 -8.56 -3.51 13.75
CA LEU A 27 -8.17 -4.64 12.90
C LEU A 27 -9.24 -5.74 13.04
N GLY A 28 -10.28 -5.71 12.21
CA GLY A 28 -11.33 -6.74 12.27
C GLY A 28 -12.33 -6.77 11.12
N ASP A 29 -12.15 -5.95 10.09
CA ASP A 29 -13.16 -5.78 9.06
C ASP A 29 -12.95 -6.76 7.88
N ASP A 30 -13.50 -7.97 8.02
CA ASP A 30 -13.53 -9.00 6.96
C ASP A 30 -14.11 -8.45 5.63
N ASP A 31 -14.96 -7.42 5.68
CA ASP A 31 -15.56 -6.79 4.50
C ASP A 31 -14.55 -5.99 3.66
N ALA A 32 -13.55 -5.38 4.30
CA ALA A 32 -12.52 -4.60 3.62
C ALA A 32 -11.52 -5.50 2.87
N MET A 33 -11.19 -6.67 3.44
CA MET A 33 -10.44 -7.72 2.76
C MET A 33 -11.23 -8.30 1.56
N VAL A 34 -12.55 -8.42 1.64
CA VAL A 34 -13.40 -8.85 0.52
C VAL A 34 -13.40 -7.81 -0.61
N ALA A 35 -13.39 -6.52 -0.30
CA ALA A 35 -13.30 -5.45 -1.31
C ALA A 35 -11.94 -5.44 -2.04
N ALA A 36 -10.84 -5.68 -1.31
CA ALA A 36 -9.48 -5.77 -1.86
C ALA A 36 -9.30 -6.93 -2.86
N ARG A 37 -10.11 -8.00 -2.77
CA ARG A 37 -10.07 -9.11 -3.74
C ARG A 37 -10.52 -8.70 -5.15
N ARG A 38 -11.20 -7.56 -5.31
CA ARG A 38 -11.78 -7.12 -6.60
C ARG A 38 -11.09 -5.89 -7.21
N HIS A 39 -10.31 -5.13 -6.44
CA HIS A 39 -9.70 -3.88 -6.90
C HIS A 39 -8.20 -3.85 -6.58
N VAL A 40 -7.41 -3.14 -7.38
CA VAL A 40 -5.96 -3.01 -7.17
C VAL A 40 -5.66 -2.21 -5.91
N VAL A 41 -6.44 -1.15 -5.67
CA VAL A 41 -6.49 -0.45 -4.40
C VAL A 41 -7.96 -0.31 -3.98
N ALA A 42 -8.28 -0.63 -2.73
CA ALA A 42 -9.61 -0.46 -2.15
C ALA A 42 -9.49 0.12 -0.75
N GLY A 43 -10.34 1.10 -0.41
CA GLY A 43 -10.42 1.57 0.96
C GLY A 43 -11.86 1.67 1.46
N ASN A 44 -12.03 1.44 2.77
CA ASN A 44 -13.30 1.61 3.48
C ASN A 44 -13.38 2.97 4.19
N GLY A 45 -12.38 3.83 4.00
CA GLY A 45 -12.24 5.12 4.69
C GLY A 45 -11.24 5.06 5.85
N TYR A 46 -10.95 3.90 6.43
CA TYR A 46 -9.98 3.73 7.51
C TYR A 46 -8.75 2.91 7.08
N HIS A 47 -8.98 1.95 6.19
CA HIS A 47 -7.97 1.08 5.61
C HIS A 47 -7.87 1.33 4.11
N VAL A 48 -6.67 1.20 3.56
CA VAL A 48 -6.37 1.16 2.13
C VAL A 48 -5.58 -0.11 1.85
N TYR A 49 -6.20 -1.06 1.16
CA TYR A 49 -5.56 -2.29 0.71
C TYR A 49 -4.99 -2.12 -0.67
N ILE A 50 -3.77 -2.60 -0.86
CA ILE A 50 -3.01 -2.58 -2.10
C ILE A 50 -2.76 -4.02 -2.52
N ARG A 51 -3.18 -4.39 -3.74
CA ARG A 51 -3.08 -5.76 -4.25
C ARG A 51 -1.99 -5.91 -5.32
N SER A 52 -0.91 -6.61 -4.97
CA SER A 52 0.10 -7.05 -5.92
C SER A 52 -0.38 -8.21 -6.80
N LEU A 53 0.30 -8.45 -7.91
CA LEU A 53 0.13 -9.68 -8.69
C LEU A 53 0.97 -10.85 -8.16
N GLN A 54 2.01 -10.56 -7.36
CA GLN A 54 2.94 -11.51 -6.79
C GLN A 54 3.00 -11.36 -5.25
N PRO A 55 3.44 -12.37 -4.48
CA PRO A 55 3.37 -12.32 -3.02
C PRO A 55 4.72 -12.13 -2.29
N ASP A 56 5.86 -12.29 -2.98
CA ASP A 56 7.15 -12.55 -2.33
C ASP A 56 8.23 -11.49 -2.59
N ILE A 57 8.14 -10.76 -3.71
CA ILE A 57 9.06 -9.67 -4.03
C ILE A 57 8.55 -8.40 -3.33
N ASP A 58 9.43 -7.74 -2.58
CA ASP A 58 9.10 -6.48 -1.92
C ASP A 58 8.59 -5.42 -2.91
N VAL A 59 7.50 -4.76 -2.54
CA VAL A 59 6.95 -3.62 -3.25
C VAL A 59 7.33 -2.32 -2.53
N GLU A 60 7.45 -1.24 -3.28
CA GLU A 60 7.65 0.10 -2.70
C GLU A 60 6.29 0.77 -2.46
N VAL A 61 6.02 1.16 -1.22
CA VAL A 61 4.86 1.98 -0.86
C VAL A 61 5.35 3.39 -0.55
N VAL A 62 4.81 4.37 -1.27
CA VAL A 62 5.14 5.78 -1.09
C VAL A 62 3.88 6.53 -0.69
N VAL A 63 3.93 7.22 0.44
CA VAL A 63 2.84 8.07 0.90
C VAL A 63 3.31 9.51 0.87
N ARG A 64 2.61 10.36 0.11
CA ARG A 64 2.94 11.77 -0.10
C ARG A 64 1.77 12.63 0.31
N VAL A 65 2.03 13.58 1.20
CA VAL A 65 1.05 14.56 1.66
C VAL A 65 1.32 15.89 0.98
N TRP A 66 0.30 16.43 0.33
CA TRP A 66 0.34 17.68 -0.44
C TRP A 66 -0.62 18.72 0.13
N ASP A 67 -0.40 19.98 -0.21
CA ASP A 67 -1.42 21.04 -0.06
C ASP A 67 -2.62 20.81 -1.00
N SER A 68 -2.35 20.26 -2.20
CA SER A 68 -3.30 19.83 -3.21
C SER A 68 -2.63 18.73 -4.05
N PRO A 69 -3.23 17.53 -4.19
CA PRO A 69 -2.56 16.41 -4.82
C PRO A 69 -2.28 16.67 -6.31
N PRO A 70 -1.13 16.25 -6.84
CA PRO A 70 -0.89 16.24 -8.28
C PRO A 70 -1.90 15.35 -9.00
N VAL A 71 -2.03 15.57 -10.31
CA VAL A 71 -2.68 14.58 -11.18
C VAL A 71 -1.75 13.35 -11.26
N PRO A 72 -2.29 12.12 -11.21
CA PRO A 72 -1.48 10.91 -11.41
C PRO A 72 -0.68 10.97 -12.72
N PRO A 73 0.53 10.36 -12.76
CA PRO A 73 1.32 10.28 -13.99
C PRO A 73 0.53 9.66 -15.14
N ALA A 74 0.69 10.19 -16.36
CA ALA A 74 -0.04 9.72 -17.54
C ALA A 74 0.38 8.31 -17.99
N ASP A 75 1.58 7.90 -17.58
CA ASP A 75 2.22 6.61 -17.84
C ASP A 75 2.06 5.61 -16.69
N ALA A 76 1.33 5.96 -15.62
CA ALA A 76 0.99 5.01 -14.57
C ALA A 76 0.18 3.83 -15.13
N GLU A 77 0.44 2.62 -14.63
CA GLU A 77 -0.29 1.41 -15.04
C GLU A 77 -1.78 1.49 -14.67
N GLY A 78 -2.10 2.27 -13.65
CA GLY A 78 -3.46 2.64 -13.28
C GLY A 78 -3.48 3.55 -12.06
N HIS A 79 -4.65 4.11 -11.79
CA HIS A 79 -4.90 4.95 -10.63
C HIS A 79 -6.35 4.84 -10.17
N VAL A 80 -6.61 5.19 -8.92
CA VAL A 80 -7.96 5.25 -8.33
C VAL A 80 -8.01 6.35 -7.27
N PRO A 81 -9.14 7.08 -7.13
CA PRO A 81 -9.31 7.95 -5.97
C PRO A 81 -9.27 7.13 -4.67
N VAL A 82 -8.68 7.72 -3.63
CA VAL A 82 -8.60 7.12 -2.29
C VAL A 82 -8.94 8.15 -1.22
N ARG A 83 -9.48 7.64 -0.12
CA ARG A 83 -9.74 8.40 1.10
C ARG A 83 -9.26 7.57 2.28
N ILE A 84 -8.55 8.21 3.20
CA ILE A 84 -8.12 7.62 4.47
C ILE A 84 -8.34 8.62 5.61
N GLU A 85 -8.98 8.16 6.67
CA GLU A 85 -9.18 8.89 7.91
C GLU A 85 -8.14 8.44 8.91
N SER A 86 -7.34 9.40 9.40
CA SER A 86 -6.32 9.16 10.41
C SER A 86 -6.55 10.03 11.63
N GLY A 87 -7.29 9.47 12.60
CA GLY A 87 -7.61 10.13 13.86
C GLY A 87 -6.38 10.32 14.77
N THR A 88 -5.39 9.43 14.68
CA THR A 88 -4.13 9.56 15.44
C THR A 88 -3.13 10.47 14.74
N GLY A 89 -3.26 10.65 13.42
CA GLY A 89 -2.24 11.28 12.60
C GLY A 89 -1.02 10.38 12.35
N ILE A 90 -1.12 9.07 12.59
CA ILE A 90 -0.06 8.09 12.30
C ILE A 90 -0.62 7.08 11.30
N LEU A 91 0.03 6.97 10.14
CA LEU A 91 -0.26 5.91 9.17
C LEU A 91 0.73 4.78 9.32
N VAL A 92 0.22 3.55 9.29
CA VAL A 92 0.99 2.31 9.33
C VAL A 92 0.89 1.63 7.97
N VAL A 93 2.02 1.20 7.43
CA VAL A 93 2.09 0.29 6.28
C VAL A 93 2.34 -1.12 6.81
N ASN A 94 1.45 -2.06 6.52
CA ASN A 94 1.42 -3.39 7.12
C ASN A 94 1.46 -4.51 6.09
N GLN A 95 2.20 -5.56 6.44
CA GLN A 95 2.48 -6.73 5.60
C GLN A 95 1.65 -7.95 6.03
N LEU A 96 0.43 -7.72 6.50
CA LEU A 96 -0.45 -8.73 7.10
C LEU A 96 0.27 -9.57 8.16
N GLU A 97 0.65 -10.80 7.80
CA GLU A 97 1.25 -11.80 8.69
C GLU A 97 2.70 -11.50 9.09
N TYR A 98 3.38 -10.56 8.43
CA TYR A 98 4.72 -10.11 8.82
C TYR A 98 4.72 -8.86 9.73
N GLY A 99 3.54 -8.27 9.99
CA GLY A 99 3.41 -7.05 10.79
C GLY A 99 3.80 -5.77 10.02
N PRO A 100 4.01 -4.66 10.74
CA PRO A 100 4.24 -3.35 10.11
C PRO A 100 5.59 -3.30 9.38
N ALA A 101 5.55 -2.93 8.10
CA ALA A 101 6.72 -2.55 7.30
C ALA A 101 7.31 -1.22 7.76
N GLY A 102 6.44 -0.34 8.26
CA GLY A 102 6.82 0.99 8.70
C GLY A 102 5.62 1.87 9.02
N GLU A 103 5.92 3.06 9.54
CA GLU A 103 4.94 4.03 9.97
C GLU A 103 5.39 5.45 9.63
N MET A 104 4.43 6.36 9.48
CA MET A 104 4.70 7.78 9.28
C MET A 104 3.76 8.65 10.11
N ALA A 105 4.31 9.73 10.66
CA ALA A 105 3.51 10.82 11.22
C ALA A 105 3.02 11.73 10.09
N LEU A 106 1.72 11.97 10.06
CA LEU A 106 1.09 12.95 9.20
C LEU A 106 1.30 14.37 9.78
N PRO A 107 1.24 15.43 8.94
CA PRO A 107 1.36 16.81 9.43
C PRO A 107 0.31 17.19 10.48
N ARG A 108 -0.83 16.50 10.50
CA ARG A 108 -1.90 16.61 11.49
C ARG A 108 -2.86 15.41 11.42
N PRO A 109 -3.62 15.10 12.47
CA PRO A 109 -4.75 14.18 12.36
C PRO A 109 -5.87 14.70 11.45
N GLY A 110 -6.60 13.78 10.82
CA GLY A 110 -7.85 14.05 10.09
C GLY A 110 -8.05 13.20 8.86
N VAL A 111 -8.94 13.66 7.99
CA VAL A 111 -9.31 12.98 6.74
C VAL A 111 -8.43 13.48 5.60
N TYR A 112 -7.89 12.52 4.86
CA TYR A 112 -7.03 12.73 3.71
C TYR A 112 -7.68 12.11 2.48
N GLU A 113 -7.75 12.88 1.39
CA GLU A 113 -8.28 12.43 0.10
C GLU A 113 -7.28 12.70 -1.01
N GLY A 114 -7.34 11.90 -2.06
CA GLY A 114 -6.51 12.06 -3.24
C GLY A 114 -6.56 10.82 -4.11
N HIS A 115 -5.40 10.32 -4.55
CA HIS A 115 -5.33 9.21 -5.48
C HIS A 115 -4.20 8.25 -5.13
N ALA A 116 -4.46 6.96 -5.33
CA ALA A 116 -3.41 5.97 -5.43
C ALA A 116 -3.11 5.69 -6.91
N TRP A 117 -1.85 5.53 -7.26
CA TRP A 117 -1.41 5.09 -8.59
C TRP A 117 -0.25 4.12 -8.46
N TRP A 118 0.01 3.34 -9.51
CA TRP A 118 1.00 2.28 -9.46
C TRP A 118 1.74 2.07 -10.78
N GLU A 119 2.92 1.47 -10.68
CA GLU A 119 3.80 1.11 -11.79
C GLU A 119 4.61 -0.15 -11.47
N GLY A 120 5.15 -0.80 -12.50
CA GLY A 120 6.00 -1.99 -12.38
C GLY A 120 5.25 -3.26 -11.95
N ARG A 121 3.94 -3.19 -11.71
CA ARG A 121 3.13 -4.30 -11.19
C ARG A 121 3.09 -5.48 -12.15
N ARG A 122 2.92 -5.24 -13.46
CA ARG A 122 2.94 -6.33 -14.45
C ARG A 122 4.34 -6.91 -14.63
N ALA A 123 5.34 -6.04 -14.81
CA ALA A 123 6.70 -6.47 -15.08
C ALA A 123 7.32 -7.26 -13.90
N THR A 124 7.03 -6.88 -12.66
CA THR A 124 7.44 -7.64 -11.47
C THR A 124 6.73 -8.99 -11.39
N ALA A 125 5.44 -9.07 -11.77
CA ALA A 125 4.74 -10.35 -11.85
C ALA A 125 5.31 -11.27 -12.94
N ASP A 126 5.58 -10.74 -14.14
CA ASP A 126 6.17 -11.53 -15.22
C ASP A 126 7.55 -12.07 -14.80
N TYR A 127 8.35 -11.27 -14.10
CA TYR A 127 9.63 -11.71 -13.54
C TYR A 127 9.43 -12.80 -12.47
N TYR A 128 8.50 -12.60 -11.54
CA TYR A 128 8.16 -13.58 -10.52
C TYR A 128 7.75 -14.93 -11.12
N GLU A 129 6.83 -14.94 -12.08
CA GLU A 129 6.40 -16.16 -12.77
C GLU A 129 7.57 -16.85 -13.49
N SER A 130 8.40 -16.07 -14.20
CA SER A 130 9.58 -16.63 -14.89
C SER A 130 10.62 -17.25 -13.94
N SER A 131 10.72 -16.75 -12.70
CA SER A 131 11.62 -17.30 -11.69
C SER A 131 11.16 -18.65 -11.15
N LEU A 132 9.83 -18.88 -11.11
CA LEU A 132 9.21 -20.14 -10.68
C LEU A 132 9.31 -21.24 -11.72
N ASP A 133 9.42 -20.90 -13.01
CA ASP A 133 9.53 -21.85 -14.12
C ASP A 133 10.91 -22.56 -14.21
N GLN A 134 11.84 -22.29 -13.29
CA GLN A 134 13.15 -22.93 -13.25
C GLN A 134 13.08 -24.37 -12.71
N PRO A 135 13.98 -25.28 -13.14
CA PRO A 135 14.02 -26.64 -12.62
C PRO A 135 14.18 -26.67 -11.09
N THR A 136 13.32 -27.43 -10.42
CA THR A 136 13.38 -27.68 -8.97
C THR A 136 14.48 -28.69 -8.67
N ASP A 137 15.61 -28.21 -8.21
CA ASP A 137 16.72 -28.98 -7.64
C ASP A 137 16.98 -28.55 -6.19
N ASP A 138 17.98 -29.15 -5.53
CA ASP A 138 18.33 -28.85 -4.14
C ASP A 138 18.73 -27.38 -3.90
N ALA A 139 19.03 -26.61 -4.95
CA ALA A 139 19.39 -25.19 -4.87
C ALA A 139 18.26 -24.25 -5.31
N PHE A 140 17.05 -24.76 -5.55
CA PHE A 140 15.94 -24.00 -6.08
C PHE A 140 15.49 -22.86 -5.15
N GLU A 141 15.33 -23.14 -3.85
CA GLU A 141 14.88 -22.14 -2.87
C GLU A 141 15.88 -20.99 -2.70
N ASP A 142 17.19 -21.31 -2.63
CA ASP A 142 18.26 -20.32 -2.56
C ASP A 142 18.30 -19.45 -3.82
N ARG A 143 18.13 -20.07 -5.00
CA ARG A 143 18.06 -19.34 -6.28
C ARG A 143 16.85 -18.42 -6.36
N LEU A 144 15.68 -18.87 -5.89
CA LEU A 144 14.48 -18.03 -5.84
C LEU A 144 14.67 -16.83 -4.92
N THR A 145 15.15 -17.07 -3.70
CA THR A 145 15.43 -16.00 -2.73
C THR A 145 16.38 -14.97 -3.32
N GLN A 146 17.45 -15.43 -3.97
CA GLN A 146 18.39 -14.54 -4.65
C GLN A 146 17.76 -13.81 -5.85
N ALA A 147 16.97 -14.49 -6.67
CA ALA A 147 16.31 -13.89 -7.83
C ALA A 147 15.33 -12.79 -7.40
N TRP A 148 14.52 -13.03 -6.37
CA TRP A 148 13.53 -12.09 -5.87
C TRP A 148 14.18 -10.87 -5.20
N ALA A 149 15.25 -11.08 -4.41
CA ALA A 149 16.03 -9.99 -3.83
C ALA A 149 16.72 -9.10 -4.89
N ASN A 150 16.94 -9.63 -6.10
CA ASN A 150 17.58 -8.93 -7.21
C ASN A 150 16.63 -8.67 -8.40
N CYS A 151 15.32 -8.55 -8.15
CA CYS A 151 14.36 -8.19 -9.19
C CYS A 151 14.81 -6.89 -9.91
N PRO A 152 14.95 -6.89 -11.25
CA PRO A 152 15.43 -5.72 -11.98
C PRO A 152 14.39 -4.61 -12.12
N VAL A 153 13.14 -4.87 -11.69
CA VAL A 153 12.01 -3.94 -11.75
C VAL A 153 11.51 -3.69 -10.33
N THR A 154 11.09 -2.47 -10.06
CA THR A 154 10.44 -2.09 -8.82
C THR A 154 8.94 -1.98 -9.05
N GLU A 155 8.15 -2.82 -8.37
CA GLU A 155 6.71 -2.62 -8.24
C GLU A 155 6.47 -1.53 -7.19
N ARG A 156 5.80 -0.45 -7.59
CA ARG A 156 5.63 0.75 -6.76
C ARG A 156 4.18 1.19 -6.72
N TYR A 157 3.73 1.55 -5.52
CA TYR A 157 2.42 2.11 -5.22
C TYR A 157 2.58 3.45 -4.54
N VAL A 158 1.94 4.49 -5.06
CA VAL A 158 2.04 5.85 -4.53
C VAL A 158 0.68 6.37 -4.14
N LEU A 159 0.56 6.84 -2.90
CA LEU A 159 -0.62 7.49 -2.34
C LEU A 159 -0.33 8.99 -2.28
N ASP A 160 -0.95 9.75 -3.19
CA ASP A 160 -0.95 11.21 -3.17
C ASP A 160 -2.18 11.71 -2.44
N LEU A 161 -1.97 12.28 -1.26
CA LEU A 161 -3.01 12.64 -0.31
C LEU A 161 -2.97 14.14 0.01
N ALA A 162 -4.13 14.74 0.25
CA ALA A 162 -4.23 16.07 0.84
C ALA A 162 -5.25 16.09 1.96
N TYR A 163 -4.96 16.88 2.99
CA TYR A 163 -5.87 17.09 4.10
C TYR A 163 -7.15 17.78 3.62
N THR A 164 -8.31 17.23 3.98
CA THR A 164 -9.62 17.79 3.60
C THR A 164 -10.39 18.33 4.80
N ARG A 165 -10.41 17.59 5.91
CA ARG A 165 -11.18 17.95 7.10
C ARG A 165 -10.71 17.25 8.36
N GLN A 166 -11.23 17.68 9.52
CA GLN A 166 -11.08 16.97 10.79
C GLN A 166 -11.78 15.61 10.76
N PRO A 167 -11.33 14.64 11.57
CA PRO A 167 -12.01 13.35 11.68
C PRO A 167 -13.38 13.56 12.31
N GLU A 168 -14.32 12.64 12.05
CA GLU A 168 -15.59 12.68 12.76
C GLU A 168 -15.37 12.29 14.23
N PRO A 169 -16.00 12.96 15.20
CA PRO A 169 -15.94 12.51 16.58
C PRO A 169 -16.54 11.11 16.66
N VAL A 170 -15.81 10.19 17.29
CA VAL A 170 -16.35 8.87 17.62
C VAL A 170 -17.37 9.10 18.73
N ASP A 171 -18.65 8.84 18.48
CA ASP A 171 -19.66 8.92 19.54
C ASP A 171 -19.35 7.82 20.57
N ASP A 172 -19.14 8.23 21.83
CA ASP A 172 -18.79 7.36 22.97
C ASP A 172 -19.86 6.28 23.30
N ASP A 173 -20.98 6.25 22.58
CA ASP A 173 -22.13 5.37 22.84
C ASP A 173 -22.05 3.99 22.14
N ASP A 174 -21.02 3.74 21.31
CA ASP A 174 -20.83 2.46 20.58
C ASP A 174 -19.65 1.58 21.12
N LEU A 175 -19.18 1.83 22.35
CA LEU A 175 -18.19 0.99 23.07
C LEU A 175 -18.82 -0.05 24.02
#